data_AF-G5B5S9-F1
#
_entry.id   AF-G5B5S9-F1
#
_cell.length_a   1.000
_cell.length_b   1.000
_cell.length_c   1.000
_cell.angle_alpha   90.00
_cell.angle_beta   90.00
_cell.angle_gamma   90.00
#
_symmetry.space_group_name_H-M   'P 1'
#
loop_
_entity.id
_entity.type
_entity.pdbx_description
1 polymer ?
#
loop_
_entity_poly.entity_id
_entity_poly.type
_entity_poly.pdbx_seq_one_letter_code
_entity_poly.pdbx_strand_id
1 'polypeptide(L)'
;MFNENVERRSQNGLYEVENGRPRNPAGWTGMVGRGLLGRWVPSHAADPILTKWKRDVKGNKVTHPGSGKNILQFVAIKRKDCGERAIPGGMVCPGEKICATLKTEFGEEAMNSLQKSRAERQELEKQLHRLFSQEHFVVYKG
;
A
#
# COMPACT_ATOMS: atom_id res chain seq x y z
N MET A 1 6.67 -16.63 -23.38
CA MET A 1 7.74 -15.73 -22.90
C MET A 1 7.49 -15.42 -21.44
N PHE A 2 8.37 -15.86 -20.55
CA PHE A 2 8.33 -15.46 -19.14
C PHE A 2 8.81 -14.01 -19.06
N ASN A 3 7.92 -13.09 -18.71
CA ASN A 3 8.32 -11.70 -18.47
C ASN A 3 9.13 -11.68 -17.16
N GLU A 4 10.45 -11.45 -17.26
CA GLU A 4 11.42 -11.54 -16.15
C GLU A 4 11.19 -10.48 -15.06
N ASN A 5 10.39 -9.45 -15.37
CA ASN A 5 10.08 -8.34 -14.46
C ASN A 5 8.84 -8.58 -13.59
N VAL A 6 8.28 -9.79 -13.52
CA VAL A 6 7.08 -10.06 -12.72
C VAL A 6 7.45 -10.87 -11.48
N GLU A 7 7.26 -10.31 -10.29
CA GLU A 7 7.31 -11.08 -9.04
C GLU A 7 6.14 -12.07 -9.02
N ARG A 8 6.47 -13.35 -8.82
CA ARG A 8 5.51 -14.47 -8.87
C ARG A 8 5.39 -15.16 -7.52
N ARG A 9 6.25 -14.86 -6.55
CA ARG A 9 6.24 -15.47 -5.22
C ARG A 9 5.12 -14.88 -4.38
N SER A 10 4.29 -15.73 -3.78
CA SER A 10 3.35 -15.27 -2.75
C SER A 10 4.11 -14.94 -1.47
N GLN A 11 3.61 -13.96 -0.71
CA GLN A 11 4.16 -13.69 0.62
C GLN A 11 3.66 -14.70 1.67
N ASN A 12 2.63 -15.51 1.34
CA ASN A 12 2.15 -16.64 2.13
C ASN A 12 2.92 -17.96 1.87
N GLY A 13 3.99 -17.94 1.08
CA GLY A 13 4.79 -19.12 0.77
C GLY A 13 4.53 -19.70 -0.62
N LEU A 14 4.76 -21.01 -0.77
CA LEU A 14 4.57 -21.70 -2.04
C LEU A 14 3.07 -21.93 -2.31
N TYR A 15 2.68 -21.87 -3.58
CA TYR A 15 1.37 -22.28 -4.05
C TYR A 15 1.52 -23.43 -5.05
N GLU A 16 0.52 -24.30 -5.08
CA GLU A 16 0.49 -25.41 -6.01
C GLU A 16 0.26 -24.91 -7.44
N VAL A 17 0.87 -25.59 -8.41
CA VAL A 17 0.60 -25.38 -9.83
C VAL A 17 -0.05 -26.65 -10.37
N GLU A 18 -1.31 -26.55 -10.76
CA GLU A 18 -2.11 -27.66 -11.28
C GLU A 18 -2.51 -27.35 -12.73
N ASN A 19 -2.30 -28.29 -13.65
CA ASN A 19 -2.57 -28.10 -15.08
C ASN A 19 -1.94 -26.83 -15.67
N GLY A 20 -0.72 -26.50 -15.23
CA GLY A 20 0.03 -25.31 -15.67
C GLY A 20 -0.51 -23.98 -15.12
N ARG A 21 -1.41 -24.00 -14.14
CA ARG A 21 -2.02 -22.80 -13.53
C ARG A 21 -1.83 -22.80 -12.01
N PRO A 22 -1.58 -21.64 -11.39
CA PRO A 22 -1.47 -21.55 -9.95
C PRO A 22 -2.83 -21.76 -9.29
N ARG A 23 -2.84 -22.54 -8.21
CA ARG A 23 -3.99 -22.74 -7.33
C ARG A 23 -4.01 -21.65 -6.25
N ASN A 24 -5.19 -21.13 -5.93
CA ASN A 24 -5.33 -20.17 -4.84
C ASN A 24 -4.89 -20.83 -3.51
N PRO A 25 -3.90 -20.29 -2.79
CA PRO A 25 -3.43 -20.88 -1.53
C PRO A 25 -4.50 -20.87 -0.44
N ALA A 26 -5.52 -20.00 -0.53
CA ALA A 26 -6.66 -19.98 0.40
C ALA A 26 -7.77 -21.00 0.06
N GLY A 27 -7.58 -21.82 -0.98
CA GLY A 27 -8.53 -22.85 -1.39
C GLY A 27 -9.50 -22.42 -2.49
N TRP A 28 -10.59 -23.17 -2.60
CA TRP A 28 -11.52 -23.11 -3.73
C TRP A 28 -12.41 -21.87 -3.66
N THR A 29 -12.58 -21.19 -4.81
CA THR A 29 -13.41 -19.97 -4.92
C THR A 29 -14.69 -20.18 -5.71
N GLY A 30 -14.91 -21.39 -6.25
CA GLY A 30 -16.04 -21.70 -7.16
C GLY A 30 -15.86 -21.17 -8.58
N MET A 31 -14.70 -20.57 -8.92
CA MET A 31 -14.41 -20.03 -10.25
C MET A 31 -12.96 -20.35 -10.66
N VAL A 32 -12.76 -20.69 -11.94
CA VAL A 32 -11.42 -20.82 -12.54
C VAL A 32 -11.15 -19.66 -13.50
N GLY A 33 -9.88 -19.38 -13.76
CA GLY A 33 -9.47 -18.25 -14.59
C GLY A 33 -8.95 -17.08 -13.75
N ARG A 34 -8.76 -15.93 -14.39
CA ARG A 34 -8.22 -14.71 -13.74
C ARG A 34 -9.30 -13.72 -13.31
N GLY A 35 -10.52 -13.84 -13.82
CA GLY A 35 -11.51 -12.77 -13.70
C GLY A 35 -10.95 -11.44 -14.20
N LEU A 36 -11.00 -10.40 -13.35
CA LEU A 36 -10.46 -9.07 -13.63
C LEU A 36 -8.95 -8.93 -13.36
N LEU A 37 -8.29 -9.95 -12.79
CA LEU A 37 -6.87 -9.87 -12.47
C LEU A 37 -6.01 -9.94 -13.73
N GLY A 38 -5.05 -9.02 -13.86
CA GLY A 38 -4.15 -9.00 -15.01
C GLY A 38 -3.21 -10.21 -15.08
N ARG A 39 -2.94 -10.85 -13.93
CA ARG A 39 -1.91 -11.88 -13.77
C ARG A 39 -2.51 -13.20 -13.28
N TRP A 40 -1.94 -14.32 -13.72
CA TRP A 40 -2.23 -15.65 -13.17
C TRP A 40 -1.58 -15.86 -11.81
N VAL A 41 -0.41 -15.25 -11.61
CA VAL A 41 0.36 -15.26 -10.36
C VAL A 41 -0.20 -14.23 -9.36
N PRO A 42 0.28 -14.20 -8.10
CA PRO A 42 -0.14 -13.19 -7.13
C PRO A 42 -0.11 -11.77 -7.70
N SER A 43 -1.21 -11.06 -7.49
CA SER A 43 -1.36 -9.65 -7.87
C SER A 43 -1.00 -8.79 -6.66
N HIS A 44 0.26 -8.37 -6.57
CA HIS A 44 0.75 -7.62 -5.42
C HIS A 44 0.23 -6.18 -5.38
N ALA A 45 -0.11 -5.73 -4.17
CA ALA A 45 -0.43 -4.35 -3.84
C ALA A 45 0.43 -3.90 -2.66
N ALA A 46 0.53 -2.59 -2.44
CA ALA A 46 1.30 -1.98 -1.38
C ALA A 46 0.50 -0.86 -0.69
N ASP A 47 0.37 -0.95 0.63
CA ASP A 47 -0.47 -0.07 1.45
C ASP A 47 0.36 0.73 2.47
N PRO A 48 0.69 2.01 2.22
CA PRO A 48 1.48 2.84 3.13
C PRO A 48 0.62 3.40 4.27
N ILE A 49 0.86 2.95 5.50
CA ILE A 49 0.19 3.47 6.71
C ILE A 49 1.05 4.53 7.38
N LEU A 50 0.88 5.80 6.99
CA LEU A 50 1.56 6.92 7.63
C LEU A 50 0.80 7.38 8.86
N THR A 51 1.47 7.39 10.01
CA THR A 51 0.84 7.73 11.28
C THR A 51 1.48 8.95 11.95
N LYS A 52 0.69 9.65 12.77
CA LYS A 52 1.17 10.68 13.70
C LYS A 52 0.30 10.70 14.95
N TRP A 53 0.88 11.13 16.07
CA TRP A 53 0.09 11.40 17.27
C TRP A 53 -0.83 12.60 17.07
N LYS A 54 -2.09 12.49 17.50
CA LYS A 54 -3.00 13.64 17.59
C LYS A 54 -2.42 14.64 18.59
N ARG A 55 -2.34 15.90 18.20
CA ARG A 55 -1.86 17.00 19.05
C ARG A 55 -2.95 18.03 19.30
N ASP A 56 -2.93 18.63 20.49
CA ASP A 56 -3.78 19.77 20.84
C ASP A 56 -3.19 21.09 20.29
N VAL A 57 -3.87 22.21 20.57
CA VAL A 57 -3.43 23.56 20.14
C VAL A 57 -2.09 24.00 20.74
N LYS A 58 -1.65 23.34 21.83
CA LYS A 58 -0.35 23.59 22.49
C LYS A 58 0.74 22.62 21.99
N GLY A 59 0.40 21.70 21.08
CA GLY A 59 1.31 20.70 20.55
C GLY A 59 1.46 19.45 21.43
N ASN A 60 0.69 19.30 22.52
CA ASN A 60 0.78 18.12 23.39
C ASN A 60 -0.01 16.94 22.81
N LYS A 61 0.42 15.71 23.11
CA LYS A 61 -0.31 14.50 22.69
C LYS A 61 -1.68 14.46 23.38
N VAL A 62 -2.72 14.17 22.60
CA VAL A 62 -4.08 14.02 23.13
C VAL A 62 -4.27 12.60 23.65
N THR A 63 -4.66 12.47 24.91
CA THR A 63 -4.99 11.19 25.54
C THR A 63 -6.49 10.91 25.43
N HIS A 64 -6.85 9.67 25.08
CA HIS A 64 -8.24 9.24 25.02
C HIS A 64 -8.75 8.94 26.45
N PRO A 65 -9.85 9.58 26.90
CA PRO A 65 -10.30 9.52 28.30
C PRO A 65 -10.67 8.11 28.75
N GLY A 66 -11.29 7.29 27.89
CA GLY A 66 -11.73 5.95 28.27
C GLY A 66 -10.62 4.90 28.33
N SER A 67 -9.51 5.10 27.61
CA SER A 67 -8.44 4.09 27.50
C SER A 67 -7.14 4.48 28.19
N GLY A 68 -6.97 5.76 28.53
CA GLY A 68 -5.70 6.30 29.03
C GLY A 68 -4.55 6.33 27.99
N LYS A 69 -4.77 5.84 26.77
CA LYS A 69 -3.78 5.81 25.68
C LYS A 69 -3.82 7.08 24.84
N ASN A 70 -2.67 7.45 24.27
CA ASN A 70 -2.59 8.55 23.30
C ASN A 70 -3.33 8.20 22.01
N ILE A 71 -3.96 9.19 21.38
CA ILE A 71 -4.71 9.02 20.13
C ILE A 71 -3.74 9.06 18.94
N LEU A 72 -3.71 8.00 18.14
CA LEU A 72 -2.98 7.93 16.88
C LEU A 72 -3.88 8.31 15.71
N GLN A 73 -3.34 9.04 14.73
CA GLN A 73 -4.00 9.36 13.47
C GLN A 73 -3.20 8.75 12.33
N PHE A 74 -3.89 8.37 11.25
CA PHE A 74 -3.26 7.97 10.00
C PHE A 74 -3.90 8.69 8.82
N VAL A 75 -3.21 8.68 7.68
CA VAL A 75 -3.72 9.24 6.43
C VAL A 75 -4.62 8.22 5.74
N ALA A 76 -5.85 8.63 5.46
CA ALA A 76 -6.83 7.83 4.72
C ALA A 76 -7.38 8.66 3.54
N ILE A 77 -7.73 7.97 2.45
CA ILE A 77 -8.43 8.55 1.31
C ILE A 77 -9.89 8.09 1.31
N LYS A 78 -10.76 8.87 0.69
CA LYS A 78 -12.13 8.44 0.36
C LYS A 78 -12.16 8.08 -1.13
N ARG A 79 -12.37 6.81 -1.44
CA ARG A 79 -12.39 6.34 -2.82
C ARG A 79 -13.61 6.90 -3.56
N LYS A 80 -13.43 7.25 -4.83
CA LYS A 80 -14.50 7.85 -5.65
C LYS A 80 -15.55 6.84 -6.13
N ASP A 81 -15.14 5.60 -6.33
CA ASP A 81 -15.96 4.52 -6.90
C ASP A 81 -16.98 3.96 -5.90
N CYS A 82 -16.58 3.71 -4.66
CA CYS A 82 -17.45 3.17 -3.60
C CYS A 82 -17.77 4.17 -2.47
N GLY A 83 -17.05 5.28 -2.36
CA GLY A 83 -17.24 6.25 -1.28
C GLY A 83 -16.67 5.82 0.08
N GLU A 84 -15.98 4.68 0.16
CA GLU A 84 -15.39 4.16 1.40
C GLU A 84 -14.06 4.84 1.74
N ARG A 85 -13.69 4.80 3.02
CA ARG A 85 -12.37 5.23 3.49
C ARG A 85 -11.40 4.07 3.44
N ALA A 86 -10.23 4.30 2.84
CA ALA A 86 -9.18 3.29 2.67
C ALA A 86 -7.79 3.86 2.94
N ILE A 87 -6.82 2.97 3.10
CA ILE A 87 -5.39 3.33 3.05
C ILE A 87 -5.07 3.73 1.59
N PRO A 88 -4.27 4.80 1.36
CA PRO A 88 -3.86 5.23 0.02
C PRO A 88 -2.81 4.28 -0.56
N GLY A 89 -3.24 3.10 -0.98
CA GLY A 89 -2.41 2.04 -1.53
C GLY A 89 -2.81 1.67 -2.95
N GLY A 90 -1.95 0.92 -3.61
CA GLY A 90 -2.15 0.58 -5.01
C GLY A 90 -1.34 -0.62 -5.48
N MET A 91 -1.46 -0.91 -6.78
CA MET A 91 -0.92 -2.12 -7.40
C MET A 91 0.57 -1.98 -7.70
N VAL A 92 1.35 -3.02 -7.40
CA VAL A 92 2.80 -3.01 -7.70
C VAL A 92 3.03 -3.26 -9.19
N CYS A 93 3.65 -2.30 -9.86
CA CYS A 93 3.98 -2.40 -11.28
C CYS A 93 5.05 -3.47 -11.54
N PRO A 94 5.06 -4.12 -12.72
CA PRO A 94 6.12 -5.06 -13.08
C PRO A 94 7.51 -4.38 -13.00
N GLY A 95 8.46 -5.04 -12.34
CA GLY A 95 9.83 -4.57 -12.15
C GLY A 95 9.99 -3.53 -11.05
N GLU A 96 8.88 -3.05 -10.46
CA GLU A 96 8.92 -2.04 -9.40
C GLU A 96 9.17 -2.69 -8.03
N LYS A 97 9.99 -2.04 -7.21
CA LYS A 97 10.16 -2.41 -5.81
C LYS A 97 8.95 -1.91 -5.02
N ILE A 98 8.46 -2.70 -4.06
CA ILE A 98 7.35 -2.32 -3.16
C ILE A 98 7.54 -0.92 -2.55
N CYS A 99 8.76 -0.59 -2.10
CA CYS A 99 9.04 0.72 -1.51
C CYS A 99 8.90 1.90 -2.50
N ALA A 100 9.08 1.67 -3.80
CA ALA A 100 8.83 2.70 -4.81
C ALA A 100 7.32 2.89 -4.99
N THR A 101 6.56 1.79 -5.11
CA THR A 101 5.09 1.83 -5.19
C THR A 101 4.49 2.56 -3.98
N LEU A 102 4.94 2.26 -2.75
CA LEU A 102 4.46 2.94 -1.53
C LEU A 102 4.64 4.47 -1.58
N LYS A 103 5.74 4.96 -2.17
CA LYS A 103 6.02 6.40 -2.29
C LYS A 103 5.17 7.05 -3.38
N THR A 104 5.07 6.37 -4.53
CA THR A 104 4.29 6.83 -5.68
C THR A 104 2.81 6.92 -5.33
N GLU A 105 2.21 5.82 -4.88
CA GLU A 105 0.77 5.75 -4.53
C GLU A 105 0.41 6.79 -3.47
N PHE A 106 1.20 6.88 -2.39
CA PHE A 106 0.95 7.89 -1.37
C PHE A 106 1.06 9.32 -1.91
N GLY A 107 2.06 9.59 -2.74
CA GLY A 107 2.25 10.90 -3.36
C GLY A 107 1.09 11.29 -4.27
N GLU A 108 0.62 10.36 -5.08
CA GLU A 108 -0.45 10.59 -6.05
C GLU A 108 -1.82 10.68 -5.36
N GLU A 109 -2.19 9.70 -4.55
CA GLU A 109 -3.53 9.60 -3.97
C GLU A 109 -3.74 10.51 -2.76
N ALA A 110 -2.74 10.66 -1.89
CA ALA A 110 -2.89 11.44 -0.66
C ALA A 110 -2.35 12.87 -0.75
N MET A 111 -1.33 13.10 -1.59
CA MET A 111 -0.64 14.40 -1.69
C MET A 111 -0.89 15.13 -3.02
N ASN A 112 -1.67 14.55 -3.93
CA ASN A 112 -2.02 15.10 -5.24
C ASN A 112 -0.78 15.55 -6.04
N SER A 113 0.29 14.73 -6.01
CA SER A 113 1.58 15.04 -6.62
C SER A 113 1.50 15.29 -8.14
N LEU A 114 0.52 14.69 -8.83
CA LEU A 114 0.31 14.82 -10.28
C LEU A 114 -0.10 16.24 -10.70
N GLN A 115 -0.69 17.02 -9.80
CA GLN A 115 -1.12 18.39 -10.08
C GLN A 115 -0.15 19.45 -9.51
N LYS A 116 0.97 19.01 -8.91
CA LYS A 116 1.97 19.90 -8.32
C LYS A 116 2.99 20.37 -9.35
N SER A 117 3.57 21.55 -9.11
CA SER A 117 4.71 22.02 -9.90
C SER A 117 5.92 21.10 -9.70
N ARG A 118 6.87 21.14 -10.65
CA ARG A 118 8.11 20.36 -10.56
C ARG A 118 8.87 20.61 -9.25
N ALA A 119 8.94 21.87 -8.80
CA ALA A 119 9.64 22.25 -7.57
C ALA A 119 8.95 21.66 -6.33
N GLU A 120 7.61 21.78 -6.24
CA GLU A 120 6.84 21.21 -5.13
C GLU A 120 6.94 19.68 -5.10
N ARG A 121 6.92 19.04 -6.27
CA ARG A 121 7.08 17.58 -6.38
C ARG A 121 8.45 17.13 -5.86
N GLN A 122 9.52 17.84 -6.22
CA GLN A 122 10.87 17.55 -5.72
C GLN A 122 10.97 17.71 -4.19
N GLU A 123 10.32 18.73 -3.63
CA GLU A 123 10.29 18.92 -2.18
C GLU A 123 9.49 17.82 -1.48
N LEU A 124 8.33 17.45 -2.03
CA LEU A 124 7.53 16.33 -1.54
C LEU A 124 8.32 15.02 -1.58
N GLU A 125 9.02 14.74 -2.69
CA GLU A 125 9.86 13.55 -2.83
C GLU A 125 10.98 13.52 -1.78
N LYS A 126 11.60 14.66 -1.47
CA LYS A 126 12.59 14.74 -0.37
C LYS A 126 11.98 14.44 0.99
N GLN A 127 10.81 15.00 1.28
CA GLN A 127 10.12 14.78 2.56
C GLN A 127 9.68 13.32 2.73
N LEU A 128 9.09 12.73 1.68
CA LEU A 128 8.73 11.32 1.65
C LEU A 128 9.99 10.44 1.73
N HIS A 129 11.06 10.79 1.02
CA HIS A 129 12.30 10.05 1.12
C HIS A 129 12.81 10.04 2.57
N ARG A 130 12.85 11.20 3.24
CA ARG A 130 13.23 11.28 4.65
C ARG A 130 12.34 10.43 5.55
N LEU A 131 11.03 10.45 5.34
CA LEU A 131 10.07 9.71 6.15
C LEU A 131 10.21 8.18 5.98
N PHE A 132 10.27 7.72 4.73
CA PHE A 132 10.36 6.29 4.40
C PHE A 132 11.76 5.69 4.64
N SER A 133 12.78 6.53 4.79
CA SER A 133 14.14 6.10 5.18
C SER A 133 14.29 5.96 6.70
N GLN A 134 13.30 6.37 7.50
CA GLN A 134 13.27 6.06 8.92
C GLN A 134 12.94 4.58 9.14
N GLU A 135 13.16 4.12 10.37
CA GLU A 135 12.70 2.82 10.80
C GLU A 135 11.18 2.71 10.59
N HIS A 136 10.77 1.65 9.90
CA HIS A 136 9.39 1.33 9.62
C HIS A 136 9.18 -0.14 9.94
N PHE A 137 7.93 -0.51 10.25
CA PHE A 137 7.58 -1.88 10.54
C PHE A 137 6.53 -2.38 9.55
N VAL A 138 6.62 -3.66 9.21
CA VAL A 138 5.65 -4.32 8.35
C VAL A 138 4.47 -4.76 9.22
N VAL A 139 3.28 -4.22 8.94
CA VAL A 139 2.04 -4.59 9.66
C VAL A 139 1.54 -5.95 9.20
N TYR A 140 1.57 -6.22 7.88
CA TYR A 140 1.03 -7.43 7.27
C TYR A 140 1.72 -7.75 5.94
N LYS A 141 1.81 -9.04 5.61
CA LYS A 141 2.19 -9.61 4.30
C LYS A 141 1.38 -10.89 4.06
N GLY A 142 0.87 -11.07 2.84
CA GLY A 142 0.18 -12.28 2.38
C GLY A 142 0.25 -12.46 0.86
#